data_AF-A0A1W6JYA6-F1
#
_entry.id   AF-A0A1W6JYA6-F1
#
_cell.length_a   1.000
_cell.length_b   1.000
_cell.length_c   1.000
_cell.angle_alpha   90.00
_cell.angle_beta   90.00
_cell.angle_gamma   90.00
#
_symmetry.space_group_name_H-M   'P 1'
#
loop_
_entity.id
_entity.type
_entity.pdbx_description
1 polymer ?
#
loop_
_entity_poly.entity_id
_entity_poly.type
_entity_poly.pdbx_seq_one_letter_code
_entity_poly.pdbx_strand_id
1 'polypeptide(L)'
;MYDEEGRLQELISKLSSKNKDEKHEAWNNIQEMIKSSKINKEIIKDLMCYEDKGSRYRVWNYVSEMLNQGILDKNDVIEKAKCFYDLLKDEDETIRGLSWYSTLPQLIDILDKQEILNIISFCESLLNSDEWKDLIKETCDDLNKNID
;
A
#
# COMPACT_ATOMS: atom_id res chain seq x y z
N MET A 1 -19.87 -4.61 -27.26
CA MET A 1 -19.95 -4.51 -25.80
C MET A 1 -18.56 -4.86 -25.31
N TYR A 2 -17.72 -3.85 -25.05
CA TYR A 2 -16.48 -4.10 -24.32
C TYR A 2 -16.92 -4.47 -22.91
N ASP A 3 -16.62 -5.69 -22.47
CA ASP A 3 -16.91 -6.10 -21.11
C ASP A 3 -16.08 -5.25 -20.13
N GLU A 4 -16.66 -4.95 -18.96
CA GLU A 4 -16.00 -4.14 -17.93
C GLU A 4 -14.69 -4.79 -17.46
N GLU A 5 -14.59 -6.11 -17.58
CA GLU A 5 -13.41 -6.91 -17.29
C GLU A 5 -12.25 -6.60 -18.23
N GLY A 6 -12.48 -6.54 -19.54
CA GLY A 6 -11.48 -6.18 -20.54
C GLY A 6 -10.95 -4.76 -20.36
N ARG A 7 -11.81 -3.80 -20.00
CA ARG A 7 -11.38 -2.44 -19.64
C ARG A 7 -10.49 -2.46 -18.39
N LEU A 8 -10.85 -3.24 -17.37
CA LEU A 8 -10.06 -3.33 -16.14
C LEU A 8 -8.69 -3.96 -16.39
N GLN A 9 -8.61 -5.01 -17.20
CA GLN A 9 -7.32 -5.61 -17.57
C GLN A 9 -6.42 -4.63 -18.35
N GLU A 10 -7.01 -3.82 -19.24
CA GLU A 10 -6.26 -2.76 -19.93
C GLU A 10 -5.70 -1.74 -18.92
N LEU A 11 -6.50 -1.28 -17.97
CA LEU A 11 -6.05 -0.36 -16.91
C LEU A 11 -4.93 -0.98 -16.07
N ILE A 12 -5.06 -2.24 -15.66
CA ILE A 12 -4.05 -2.96 -14.88
C ILE A 12 -2.74 -3.06 -15.67
N SER A 13 -2.78 -3.36 -16.97
CA SER A 13 -1.57 -3.42 -17.80
C SER A 13 -0.81 -2.09 -17.85
N LYS A 14 -1.54 -0.96 -17.81
CA LYS A 14 -0.98 0.40 -17.82
C LYS A 14 -0.36 0.82 -16.49
N LEU A 15 -0.63 0.11 -15.38
CA LEU A 15 -0.01 0.39 -14.08
C LEU A 15 1.51 0.17 -14.07
N SER A 16 2.03 -0.57 -15.04
CA SER A 16 3.47 -0.77 -15.26
C SER A 16 4.01 0.02 -16.47
N SER A 17 3.23 0.95 -17.03
CA SER A 17 3.69 1.78 -18.16
C SER A 17 4.86 2.66 -17.74
N LYS A 18 5.84 2.80 -18.64
CA LYS A 18 6.94 3.76 -18.51
C LYS A 18 6.46 5.20 -18.68
N ASN A 19 5.32 5.39 -19.34
CA ASN A 19 4.67 6.68 -19.46
C ASN A 19 3.95 7.01 -18.14
N LYS A 20 4.48 8.00 -17.41
CA LYS A 20 3.93 8.42 -16.11
C LYS A 20 2.49 8.88 -16.21
N ASP A 21 2.10 9.52 -17.31
CA ASP A 21 0.74 10.04 -17.50
C ASP A 21 -0.25 8.91 -17.72
N GLU A 22 0.09 7.92 -18.56
CA GLU A 22 -0.74 6.71 -18.75
C GLU A 22 -0.90 5.94 -17.44
N LYS A 23 0.19 5.76 -16.69
CA LYS A 23 0.16 5.10 -15.38
C LYS A 23 -0.71 5.86 -14.38
N HIS A 24 -0.62 7.19 -14.37
CA HIS A 24 -1.43 8.04 -13.50
C HIS A 24 -2.92 7.99 -13.89
N GLU A 25 -3.25 8.09 -15.17
CA GLU A 25 -4.61 7.98 -15.67
C GLU A 25 -5.22 6.61 -15.37
N ALA A 26 -4.46 5.53 -15.59
CA ALA A 26 -4.90 4.17 -15.28
C ALA A 26 -5.23 4.01 -13.80
N TRP A 27 -4.36 4.53 -12.93
CA TRP A 27 -4.61 4.55 -11.49
C TRP A 27 -5.85 5.36 -11.12
N ASN A 28 -6.04 6.55 -11.70
CA ASN A 28 -7.21 7.38 -11.42
C ASN A 28 -8.51 6.64 -11.76
N ASN A 29 -8.55 5.93 -12.88
CA ASN A 29 -9.72 5.11 -13.23
C ASN A 29 -9.96 3.98 -12.23
N ILE A 30 -8.92 3.24 -11.82
CA ILE A 30 -9.03 2.17 -10.83
C ILE A 30 -9.49 2.72 -9.47
N GLN A 31 -8.96 3.87 -9.06
CA GLN A 31 -9.36 4.55 -7.83
C GLN A 31 -10.84 4.92 -7.84
N GLU A 32 -11.37 5.43 -8.95
CA GLU A 32 -12.81 5.72 -9.06
C GLU A 32 -13.66 4.44 -9.03
N MET A 33 -13.15 3.31 -9.53
CA MET A 33 -13.81 2.01 -9.38
C MET A 33 -13.81 1.53 -7.92
N ILE A 34 -12.72 1.76 -7.18
CA ILE A 34 -12.64 1.48 -5.73
C ILE A 34 -13.67 2.32 -4.98
N LYS A 35 -13.65 3.65 -5.14
CA LYS A 35 -14.56 4.59 -4.45
C LYS A 35 -16.03 4.34 -4.74
N SER A 36 -16.35 3.81 -5.91
CA SER A 36 -17.72 3.45 -6.30
C SER A 36 -18.09 2.01 -5.97
N SER A 37 -17.20 1.26 -5.32
CA SER A 37 -17.34 -0.17 -5.00
C SER A 37 -17.69 -1.03 -6.22
N LYS A 38 -17.18 -0.66 -7.40
CA LYS A 38 -17.38 -1.35 -8.68
C LYS A 38 -16.20 -2.24 -9.10
N ILE A 39 -15.25 -2.46 -8.20
CA ILE A 39 -14.10 -3.31 -8.44
C ILE A 39 -14.27 -4.63 -7.71
N ASN A 40 -13.84 -5.72 -8.35
CA ASN A 40 -13.88 -7.05 -7.74
C ASN A 40 -12.82 -7.17 -6.63
N LYS A 41 -13.20 -7.77 -5.50
CA LYS A 41 -12.32 -8.02 -4.36
C LYS A 41 -11.06 -8.81 -4.73
N GLU A 42 -11.17 -9.85 -5.56
CA GLU A 42 -10.00 -10.65 -5.98
C GLU A 42 -9.01 -9.83 -6.81
N ILE A 43 -9.50 -8.90 -7.62
CA ILE A 43 -8.64 -7.98 -8.38
C ILE A 43 -7.91 -7.02 -7.44
N ILE A 44 -8.58 -6.52 -6.39
CA ILE A 44 -7.90 -5.73 -5.36
C ILE A 44 -6.80 -6.56 -4.68
N LYS A 45 -7.10 -7.80 -4.33
CA LYS A 45 -6.14 -8.71 -3.69
C LYS A 45 -4.91 -8.97 -4.57
N ASP A 46 -5.10 -9.08 -5.89
CA ASP A 46 -3.98 -9.16 -6.84
C ASP A 46 -3.19 -7.85 -6.88
N LEU A 47 -3.87 -6.71 -6.89
CA LEU A 47 -3.26 -5.39 -6.90
C LEU A 47 -2.47 -5.07 -5.61
N MET A 48 -2.86 -5.63 -4.46
CA MET A 48 -2.12 -5.53 -3.19
C MET A 48 -0.75 -6.20 -3.25
N CYS A 49 -0.51 -7.07 -4.24
CA CYS A 49 0.78 -7.72 -4.49
C CYS A 49 1.33 -7.39 -5.88
N TYR A 50 0.83 -6.34 -6.54
CA TYR A 50 1.24 -5.99 -7.90
C TYR A 50 2.75 -5.74 -8.02
N GLU A 51 3.35 -6.11 -9.14
CA GLU A 51 4.81 -6.05 -9.33
C GLU A 51 5.36 -4.62 -9.22
N ASP A 52 4.68 -3.65 -9.84
CA ASP A 52 5.04 -2.25 -9.69
C ASP A 52 4.73 -1.76 -8.28
N LYS A 53 5.79 -1.57 -7.49
CA LYS A 53 5.74 -1.18 -6.08
C LYS A 53 5.02 0.15 -5.84
N GLY A 54 5.14 1.11 -6.75
CA GLY A 54 4.44 2.39 -6.65
C GLY A 54 2.91 2.25 -6.79
N SER A 55 2.47 1.42 -7.74
CA SER A 55 1.06 1.06 -7.91
C SER A 55 0.57 0.21 -6.74
N ARG A 56 1.35 -0.76 -6.27
CA ARG A 56 1.07 -1.56 -5.08
C ARG A 56 0.86 -0.69 -3.84
N TYR A 57 1.78 0.24 -3.58
CA TYR A 57 1.68 1.20 -2.47
C TYR A 57 0.36 2.00 -2.52
N ARG A 58 -0.02 2.48 -3.70
CA ARG A 58 -1.28 3.22 -3.86
C ARG A 58 -2.49 2.37 -3.50
N VAL A 59 -2.50 1.07 -3.79
CA VAL A 59 -3.57 0.16 -3.37
C VAL A 59 -3.62 0.04 -1.85
N TRP A 60 -2.47 -0.13 -1.20
CA TRP A 60 -2.38 -0.22 0.25
C TRP A 60 -2.88 1.03 0.97
N ASN A 61 -2.66 2.23 0.40
CA ASN A 61 -3.23 3.47 0.94
C ASN A 61 -4.76 3.54 0.95
N TYR A 62 -5.43 2.74 0.12
CA TYR A 62 -6.89 2.66 0.08
C TYR A 62 -7.45 1.50 0.92
N VAL A 63 -6.61 0.67 1.55
CA VAL A 63 -7.08 -0.51 2.31
C VAL A 63 -8.01 -0.12 3.44
N SER A 64 -7.71 0.95 4.19
CA SER A 64 -8.61 1.45 5.25
C SER A 64 -9.99 1.85 4.70
N GLU A 65 -10.03 2.52 3.56
CA GLU A 65 -11.28 2.86 2.87
C GLU A 65 -12.03 1.62 2.38
N MET A 66 -11.33 0.66 1.78
CA MET A 66 -11.92 -0.59 1.28
C MET A 66 -12.46 -1.48 2.41
N LEU A 67 -11.84 -1.46 3.59
CA LEU A 67 -12.36 -2.09 4.80
C LEU A 67 -13.64 -1.39 5.28
N ASN A 68 -13.66 -0.06 5.31
CA ASN A 68 -14.84 0.72 5.72
C ASN A 68 -16.03 0.52 4.76
N GLN A 69 -15.76 0.31 3.47
CA GLN A 69 -16.78 0.01 2.46
C GLN A 69 -17.20 -1.48 2.46
N GLY A 70 -16.52 -2.35 3.19
CA GLY A 70 -16.76 -3.80 3.19
C GLY A 70 -16.36 -4.50 1.90
N ILE A 71 -15.52 -3.87 1.07
CA ILE A 71 -14.94 -4.49 -0.13
C ILE A 71 -13.88 -5.53 0.28
N LEU A 72 -13.09 -5.19 1.30
CA LEU A 72 -12.14 -6.09 1.96
C LEU A 72 -12.60 -6.35 3.39
N ASP A 73 -12.18 -7.49 3.93
CA ASP A 73 -12.20 -7.77 5.36
C ASP A 73 -10.77 -7.86 5.93
N LYS A 74 -10.64 -7.96 7.27
CA LYS A 74 -9.33 -8.05 7.92
C LYS A 74 -8.52 -9.27 7.48
N ASN A 75 -9.18 -10.39 7.16
CA ASN A 75 -8.48 -11.60 6.73
C ASN A 75 -7.85 -11.41 5.36
N ASP A 76 -8.49 -10.65 4.46
CA ASP A 76 -7.88 -10.30 3.16
C ASP A 76 -6.59 -9.51 3.34
N VAL A 77 -6.58 -8.56 4.29
CA VAL A 77 -5.41 -7.74 4.61
C VAL A 77 -4.29 -8.60 5.18
N ILE A 78 -4.62 -9.49 6.12
CA ILE A 78 -3.67 -10.42 6.73
C ILE A 78 -3.10 -11.39 5.68
N GLU A 79 -3.94 -11.93 4.79
CA GLU A 79 -3.53 -12.83 3.70
C GLU A 79 -2.45 -12.19 2.81
N LYS A 80 -2.58 -10.88 2.53
CA LYS A 80 -1.66 -10.13 1.66
C LYS A 80 -0.58 -9.36 2.40
N ALA A 81 -0.53 -9.41 3.73
CA ALA A 81 0.36 -8.59 4.57
C ALA A 81 1.83 -8.64 4.16
N LYS A 82 2.32 -9.80 3.71
CA LYS A 82 3.69 -9.96 3.23
C LYS A 82 4.05 -8.97 2.11
N CYS A 83 3.13 -8.71 1.19
CA CYS A 83 3.34 -7.77 0.08
C CYS A 83 3.45 -6.32 0.54
N PHE A 84 2.83 -5.98 1.69
CA PHE A 84 2.99 -4.68 2.35
C PHE A 84 4.30 -4.59 3.13
N TYR A 85 4.67 -5.65 3.86
CA TYR A 85 5.96 -5.69 4.55
C TYR A 85 7.13 -5.51 3.59
N ASP A 86 7.01 -6.01 2.36
CA ASP A 86 8.00 -5.75 1.31
C ASP A 86 8.12 -4.27 0.92
N LEU A 87 7.04 -3.47 1.00
CA LEU A 87 7.10 -2.01 0.82
C LEU A 87 7.77 -1.30 2.01
N LEU A 88 7.55 -1.79 3.24
CA LEU A 88 8.21 -1.27 4.44
C LEU A 88 9.73 -1.53 4.45
N LYS A 89 10.19 -2.51 3.67
CA LYS A 89 11.61 -2.86 3.48
C LYS A 89 12.16 -2.41 2.12
N ASP A 90 11.40 -1.64 1.34
CA ASP A 90 11.79 -1.31 -0.03
C ASP A 90 13.15 -0.62 -0.06
N GLU A 91 13.94 -0.78 -1.12
CA GLU A 91 15.21 -0.05 -1.27
C GLU A 91 14.94 1.40 -1.67
N ASP A 92 13.87 1.65 -2.43
CA ASP A 92 13.41 2.99 -2.76
C ASP A 92 12.93 3.70 -1.49
N GLU A 93 13.68 4.73 -1.10
CA GLU A 93 13.43 5.49 0.12
C GLU A 93 12.06 6.18 0.12
N THR A 94 11.59 6.65 -1.03
CA THR A 94 10.28 7.29 -1.15
C THR A 94 9.16 6.27 -0.93
N ILE A 95 9.24 5.08 -1.53
CA ILE A 95 8.26 4.01 -1.30
C ILE A 95 8.26 3.57 0.16
N ARG A 96 9.46 3.35 0.72
CA ARG A 96 9.63 2.94 2.11
C ARG A 96 9.08 3.99 3.07
N GLY A 97 9.49 5.25 2.90
CA GLY A 97 9.07 6.38 3.72
C GLY A 97 7.56 6.60 3.69
N LEU A 98 6.96 6.60 2.51
CA LEU A 98 5.51 6.71 2.36
C LEU A 98 4.77 5.53 3.03
N SER A 99 5.28 4.31 2.90
CA SER A 99 4.64 3.12 3.48
C SER A 99 4.66 3.16 5.01
N TRP A 100 5.79 3.58 5.61
CA TRP A 100 5.90 3.76 7.05
C TRP A 100 5.08 4.95 7.56
N TYR A 101 5.17 6.11 6.91
CA TYR A 101 4.54 7.35 7.38
C TYR A 101 3.03 7.39 7.13
N SER A 102 2.59 7.03 5.93
CA SER A 102 1.21 7.26 5.48
C SER A 102 0.32 6.04 5.60
N THR A 103 0.87 4.85 5.32
CA THR A 103 0.07 3.63 5.18
C THR A 103 0.01 2.82 6.46
N LEU A 104 1.17 2.55 7.08
CA LEU A 104 1.25 1.69 8.27
C LEU A 104 0.38 2.17 9.44
N PRO A 105 0.29 3.47 9.78
CA PRO A 105 -0.51 3.91 10.92
C PRO A 105 -2.00 3.54 10.80
N GLN A 106 -2.51 3.42 9.56
CA GLN A 106 -3.89 3.05 9.30
C GLN A 106 -4.15 1.54 9.44
N LEU A 107 -3.10 0.72 9.46
CA LEU A 107 -3.16 -0.74 9.39
C LEU A 107 -2.50 -1.44 10.58
N ILE A 108 -1.91 -0.67 11.50
CA ILE A 108 -1.12 -1.20 12.62
C ILE A 108 -1.94 -2.13 13.53
N ASP A 109 -3.24 -1.86 13.69
CA ASP A 109 -4.16 -2.67 14.50
C ASP A 109 -4.66 -3.95 13.79
N ILE A 110 -4.26 -4.16 12.54
CA ILE A 110 -4.66 -5.29 11.70
C ILE A 110 -3.46 -6.21 11.42
N LEU A 111 -2.30 -5.61 11.20
CA LEU A 111 -1.07 -6.31 10.84
C LEU A 111 -0.40 -6.95 12.06
N ASP A 112 0.42 -7.97 11.81
CA ASP A 112 1.25 -8.57 12.85
C ASP A 112 2.32 -7.55 13.31
N LYS A 113 2.17 -7.09 14.55
CA LYS A 113 3.07 -6.13 15.17
C LYS A 113 4.48 -6.71 15.36
N GLN A 114 4.62 -8.00 15.63
CA GLN A 114 5.94 -8.62 15.80
C GLN A 114 6.70 -8.63 14.48
N GLU A 115 6.03 -8.91 13.36
CA GLU A 115 6.63 -8.81 12.03
C GLU A 115 7.09 -7.37 11.72
N ILE A 116 6.31 -6.36 12.10
CA ILE A 116 6.69 -4.95 11.93
C ILE A 116 7.91 -4.58 12.79
N LEU A 117 7.95 -5.03 14.05
CA LEU A 117 9.09 -4.82 14.94
C LEU A 117 10.36 -5.51 14.41
N ASN A 118 10.24 -6.69 13.80
CA ASN A 118 11.38 -7.39 13.19
C ASN A 118 12.04 -6.61 12.04
N ILE A 119 11.32 -5.65 11.45
CA ILE A 119 11.80 -4.81 10.34
C ILE A 119 11.95 -3.34 10.74
N ILE A 120 11.92 -3.01 12.04
CA ILE A 120 11.98 -1.62 12.52
C ILE A 120 13.26 -0.89 12.09
N SER A 121 14.36 -1.61 11.87
CA SER A 121 15.62 -1.04 11.38
C SER A 121 15.46 -0.33 10.03
N PHE A 122 14.48 -0.72 9.21
CA PHE A 122 14.14 -0.04 7.97
C PHE A 122 13.46 1.32 8.22
N CYS A 123 12.65 1.44 9.27
CA CYS A 123 12.12 2.73 9.75
C CYS A 123 13.26 3.61 10.28
N GLU A 124 14.13 3.06 11.13
CA GLU A 124 15.26 3.77 11.71
C GLU A 124 16.23 4.30 10.64
N SER A 125 16.40 3.55 9.54
CA SER A 125 17.21 4.01 8.40
C SER A 125 16.73 5.36 7.84
N LEU A 126 15.42 5.64 7.88
CA LEU A 126 14.81 6.88 7.40
C LEU A 126 15.05 8.07 8.35
N LEU A 127 15.48 7.86 9.59
CA LEU A 127 15.84 8.95 10.51
C LEU A 127 17.10 9.71 10.07
N ASN A 128 17.87 9.13 9.15
CA ASN A 128 19.02 9.78 8.51
C ASN A 128 18.67 10.39 7.15
N SER A 129 17.43 10.26 6.68
CA SER A 129 16.97 10.85 5.42
C SER A 129 16.77 12.36 5.56
N ASP A 130 17.19 13.13 4.56
CA ASP A 130 16.87 14.56 4.50
C ASP A 130 15.38 14.82 4.29
N GLU A 131 14.67 13.91 3.63
CA GLU A 131 13.23 14.03 3.30
C GLU A 131 12.35 13.48 4.42
N TRP A 132 12.71 12.32 5.00
CA TRP A 132 11.78 11.55 5.83
C TRP A 132 11.98 11.70 7.33
N LYS A 133 13.17 12.14 7.80
CA LYS A 133 13.52 12.11 9.23
C LYS A 133 12.49 12.75 10.15
N ASP A 134 11.95 13.90 9.76
CA ASP A 134 11.03 14.68 10.60
C ASP A 134 9.61 14.09 10.59
N LEU A 135 9.21 13.47 9.47
CA LEU A 135 7.90 12.84 9.30
C LEU A 135 7.83 11.48 9.99
N ILE A 136 8.92 10.71 9.96
CA ILE A 136 8.91 9.31 10.40
C ILE A 136 9.26 9.13 11.87
N LYS A 137 9.87 10.14 12.50
CA LYS A 137 10.35 10.05 13.87
C LYS A 137 9.27 9.59 14.85
N GLU A 138 8.09 10.21 14.78
CA GLU A 138 6.96 9.85 15.65
C GLU A 138 6.52 8.39 15.40
N THR A 139 6.37 7.99 14.15
CA THR A 139 6.01 6.62 13.78
C THR A 139 7.01 5.59 14.30
N CYS A 140 8.32 5.81 14.09
CA CYS A 140 9.33 4.86 14.56
C CYS A 140 9.40 4.83 16.10
N ASP A 141 9.33 5.99 16.76
CA ASP A 141 9.40 6.10 18.22
C ASP A 141 8.19 5.42 18.89
N ASP A 142 6.99 5.57 18.35
CA ASP A 142 5.77 5.03 18.94
C ASP A 142 5.70 3.50 18.84
N LEU A 143 6.26 2.91 17.77
CA LEU A 143 6.38 1.46 17.68
C LEU A 143 7.32 0.89 18.73
N ASN A 144 8.41 1.61 19.05
CA ASN A 144 9.38 1.22 20.07
C ASN A 144 8.84 1.37 21.51
N LYS A 145 7.98 2.36 21.78
CA LYS A 145 7.39 2.58 23.12
C LYS A 145 6.37 1.51 23.53
N ASN A 146 5.81 0.77 22.57
CA ASN A 146 4.78 -0.25 22.85
C ASN A 146 5.39 -1.66 23.02
N ILE A 147 6.67 -1.76 23.43
CA ILE A 147 7.39 -3.02 23.67
C ILE A 147 7.39 -3.43 25.17
N ASP A 148 6.89 -2.57 26.06
CA ASP A 148 6.80 -2.83 27.51
C ASP A 148 5.48 -3.51 27.95
#